data_AF-A0A9E2TN62-F1
#
_entry.id   AF-A0A9E2TN62-F1
#
_cell.length_a   1.000
_cell.length_b   1.000
_cell.length_c   1.000
_cell.angle_alpha   90.00
_cell.angle_beta   90.00
_cell.angle_gamma   90.00
#
_symmetry.space_group_name_H-M   'P 1'
#
loop_
_entity.id
_entity.type
_entity.pdbx_description
1 polymer ?
#
loop_
_entity_poly.entity_id
_entity_poly.type
_entity_poly.pdbx_seq_one_letter_code
_entity_poly.pdbx_strand_id
1 'polypeptide(L)'
;MSKQLTFLLCFIILMGCQPTTDIETKKIVLLAGPKSHAPGMHEYLKAVRLIKVALDNSNVAGIETEIHLDGWPEDPATLEDADLIVTISDGYDGRVGDRFKHVPWETPERMEVMQRQMDRGCGFSAVHFTTFMDDKKGVQILEWGGGYFDWQDDAGEPNWYSNIKTITTQVTGESLAKHPISNGVDPFDLKEEFYYNIRFRENDPRLIPILSIGDLETTQENGQVVAWAVQRDNGGRGFSTTMGHYYDNWKNDNFRKLMLNGLIWAAGGVVPEGGVQSGFYGDAEVTKMLYGKTRKGLLLTGNNHPAHDWKATTPVLKQMIEQETDILMDVTTDPADLFEYDLNDYALILLNYCNWQDSVGLGEKARESFTDFLKNGGGLVVVHFANGAWHYSLPEAGSSDWPEYRSIVPRVWDHHGKSGHDKYGPFMVEPTAIDHPITTGITSFETTDELYFRQAGDIPIIPLLQAKSQVTGVYEPLAWTHQYGEGKVFQVLLGHSVESLSTPEVRTIIQRGAEWVTAKE
;
A
#
# COMPACT_ATOMS: atom_id res chain seq x y z
N MET A 1 46.96 -78.35 15.98
CA MET A 1 47.13 -77.41 14.84
C MET A 1 46.21 -76.22 15.07
N SER A 2 46.81 -75.04 15.06
CA SER A 2 46.29 -73.69 15.37
C SER A 2 44.80 -73.40 15.08
N LYS A 3 44.09 -72.82 16.06
CA LYS A 3 42.92 -71.97 15.80
C LYS A 3 43.08 -70.67 16.60
N GLN A 4 43.08 -69.57 15.84
CA GLN A 4 43.28 -68.19 16.27
C GLN A 4 42.15 -67.70 17.18
N LEU A 5 42.53 -66.87 18.16
CA LEU A 5 41.63 -66.12 19.02
C LEU A 5 41.34 -64.77 18.33
N THR A 6 40.11 -64.53 17.92
CA THR A 6 39.67 -63.22 17.38
C THR A 6 38.93 -62.47 18.49
N PHE A 7 39.52 -61.38 18.98
CA PHE A 7 38.87 -60.43 19.88
C PHE A 7 37.93 -59.54 19.05
N LEU A 8 36.63 -59.61 19.33
CA LEU A 8 35.63 -58.72 18.72
C LEU A 8 35.47 -57.49 19.65
N LEU A 9 36.03 -56.34 19.24
CA LEU A 9 35.75 -55.05 19.89
C LEU A 9 34.37 -54.56 19.43
N CYS A 10 33.39 -54.50 20.34
CA CYS A 10 32.15 -53.77 20.11
C CYS A 10 32.41 -52.26 20.27
N PHE A 11 32.40 -51.52 19.16
CA PHE A 11 32.26 -50.06 19.19
C PHE A 11 30.78 -49.72 19.42
N ILE A 12 30.46 -49.19 20.60
CA ILE A 12 29.18 -48.52 20.85
C ILE A 12 29.27 -47.13 20.21
N ILE A 13 28.60 -46.95 19.07
CA ILE A 13 28.37 -45.63 18.50
C ILE A 13 27.24 -44.98 19.31
N LEU A 14 27.61 -44.12 20.25
CA LEU A 14 26.68 -43.17 20.87
C LEU A 14 26.31 -42.12 19.82
N MET A 15 25.20 -42.34 19.11
CA MET A 15 24.51 -41.26 18.39
C MET A 15 23.98 -40.28 19.43
N GLY A 16 24.68 -39.17 19.63
CA GLY A 16 24.15 -38.05 20.39
C GLY A 16 22.99 -37.42 19.61
N CYS A 17 21.75 -37.62 20.05
CA CYS A 17 20.67 -36.69 19.74
C CYS A 17 21.03 -35.35 20.36
N GLN A 18 21.46 -34.38 19.55
CA GLN A 18 21.44 -32.99 19.99
C GLN A 18 19.97 -32.58 20.16
N PRO A 19 19.60 -31.94 21.27
CA PRO A 19 18.28 -31.35 21.39
C PRO A 19 18.14 -30.27 20.31
N THR A 20 17.15 -30.42 19.44
CA THR A 20 16.67 -29.30 18.62
C THR A 20 16.06 -28.31 19.61
N THR A 21 16.75 -27.20 19.87
CA THR A 21 16.12 -26.06 20.52
C THR A 21 15.07 -25.55 19.55
N ASP A 22 13.79 -25.81 19.84
CA ASP A 22 12.70 -25.14 19.14
C ASP A 22 12.91 -23.64 19.34
N ILE A 23 13.28 -22.95 18.26
CA ILE A 23 13.39 -21.50 18.27
C ILE A 23 11.95 -20.99 18.33
N GLU A 24 11.60 -20.32 19.41
CA GLU A 24 10.29 -19.68 19.55
C GLU A 24 10.13 -18.64 18.42
N THR A 25 9.15 -18.86 17.55
CA THR A 25 8.84 -17.94 16.46
C THR A 25 8.21 -16.66 17.01
N LYS A 26 8.67 -15.51 16.52
CA LYS A 26 8.12 -14.19 16.84
C LYS A 26 7.30 -13.64 15.69
N LYS A 27 6.02 -13.33 15.95
CA LYS A 27 5.09 -12.78 14.96
C LYS A 27 5.16 -11.25 14.97
N ILE A 28 5.52 -10.66 13.84
CA ILE A 28 5.56 -9.21 13.62
C ILE A 28 4.44 -8.84 12.66
N VAL A 29 3.48 -8.04 13.13
CA VAL A 29 2.40 -7.51 12.29
C VAL A 29 2.73 -6.08 11.88
N LEU A 30 2.81 -5.83 10.57
CA LEU A 30 3.12 -4.53 9.97
C LEU A 30 1.87 -3.93 9.34
N LEU A 31 1.51 -2.72 9.77
CA LEU A 31 0.37 -1.96 9.26
C LEU A 31 0.86 -0.79 8.42
N ALA A 32 0.48 -0.76 7.13
CA ALA A 32 0.71 0.38 6.25
C ALA A 32 -0.53 1.27 6.19
N GLY A 33 -0.38 2.58 6.32
CA GLY A 33 -1.43 3.54 5.98
C GLY A 33 -1.56 3.77 4.47
N PRO A 34 -2.64 4.42 4.01
CA PRO A 34 -2.73 4.88 2.64
C PRO A 34 -1.65 5.95 2.38
N LYS A 35 -1.25 6.07 1.11
CA LYS A 35 -0.34 7.14 0.66
C LYS A 35 -0.97 8.51 0.86
N SER A 36 -0.12 9.53 1.01
CA SER A 36 -0.55 10.91 1.31
C SER A 36 0.47 12.01 0.91
N HIS A 37 1.58 11.62 0.28
CA HIS A 37 2.72 12.50 -0.02
C HIS A 37 3.25 12.28 -1.44
N ALA A 38 4.13 13.16 -1.91
CA ALA A 38 4.74 13.01 -3.23
C ALA A 38 5.53 11.68 -3.40
N PRO A 39 5.80 11.25 -4.64
CA PRO A 39 6.61 10.06 -4.91
C PRO A 39 7.97 10.08 -4.21
N GLY A 40 8.36 8.95 -3.63
CA GLY A 40 9.60 8.75 -2.88
C GLY A 40 9.56 9.20 -1.42
N MET A 41 8.54 9.94 -1.01
CA MET A 41 8.30 10.37 0.37
C MET A 41 7.13 9.58 0.96
N HIS A 42 7.24 9.09 2.21
CA HIS A 42 6.15 8.37 2.88
C HIS A 42 5.58 7.21 2.02
N GLU A 43 6.46 6.40 1.43
CA GLU A 43 6.09 5.23 0.62
C GLU A 43 5.67 4.06 1.51
N TYR A 44 4.59 4.21 2.28
CA TYR A 44 4.20 3.27 3.35
C TYR A 44 4.03 1.83 2.85
N LEU A 45 3.29 1.63 1.75
CA LEU A 45 3.05 0.31 1.16
C LEU A 45 4.36 -0.35 0.72
N LYS A 46 5.26 0.41 0.07
CA LYS A 46 6.57 -0.11 -0.35
C LYS A 46 7.46 -0.42 0.84
N ALA A 47 7.50 0.46 1.84
CA ALA A 47 8.30 0.27 3.04
C ALA A 47 7.89 -0.99 3.80
N VAL A 48 6.58 -1.19 4.03
CA VAL A 48 6.06 -2.39 4.70
C VAL A 48 6.36 -3.67 3.92
N ARG A 49 6.16 -3.66 2.59
CA ARG A 49 6.51 -4.81 1.73
C ARG A 49 8.01 -5.10 1.76
N LEU A 50 8.85 -4.08 1.68
CA LEU A 50 10.31 -4.22 1.76
C LEU A 50 10.76 -4.76 3.11
N ILE A 51 10.22 -4.25 4.23
CA ILE A 51 10.55 -4.72 5.57
C ILE A 51 10.18 -6.20 5.72
N LYS A 52 9.00 -6.62 5.23
CA LYS A 52 8.61 -8.02 5.20
C LYS A 52 9.63 -8.87 4.45
N VAL A 53 9.95 -8.53 3.20
CA VAL A 53 10.95 -9.27 2.41
C VAL A 53 12.30 -9.30 3.11
N ALA A 54 12.73 -8.17 3.68
CA ALA A 54 14.01 -8.04 4.36
C ALA A 54 14.10 -8.94 5.60
N LEU A 55 13.05 -8.97 6.44
CA LEU A 55 13.00 -9.81 7.64
C LEU A 55 12.92 -11.30 7.27
N ASP A 56 12.02 -11.66 6.35
CA ASP A 56 11.78 -13.05 5.91
C ASP A 56 13.02 -13.67 5.24
N ASN A 57 13.91 -12.85 4.67
CA ASN A 57 15.13 -13.28 3.99
C ASN A 57 16.41 -12.91 4.77
N SER A 58 16.28 -12.53 6.04
CA SER A 58 17.41 -12.16 6.87
C SER A 58 18.17 -13.38 7.44
N ASN A 59 19.28 -13.11 8.12
CA ASN A 59 20.01 -14.10 8.92
C ASN A 59 19.34 -14.43 10.27
N VAL A 60 18.16 -13.89 10.58
CA VAL A 60 17.46 -14.13 11.85
C VAL A 60 16.38 -15.21 11.65
N ALA A 61 16.56 -16.35 12.33
CA ALA A 61 15.56 -17.42 12.35
C ALA A 61 14.45 -17.14 13.37
N GLY A 62 13.30 -17.80 13.21
CA GLY A 62 12.19 -17.70 14.15
C GLY A 62 11.47 -16.34 14.09
N ILE A 63 11.36 -15.74 12.91
CA ILE A 63 10.58 -14.53 12.67
C ILE A 63 9.50 -14.87 11.64
N GLU A 64 8.27 -14.51 11.95
CA GLU A 64 7.14 -14.57 11.05
C GLU A 64 6.61 -13.15 10.88
N THR A 65 6.46 -12.70 9.63
CA THR A 65 5.94 -11.36 9.35
C THR A 65 4.61 -11.42 8.62
N GLU A 66 3.67 -10.61 9.08
CA GLU A 66 2.36 -10.41 8.46
C GLU A 66 2.19 -8.93 8.11
N ILE A 67 1.57 -8.64 6.96
CA ILE A 67 1.39 -7.28 6.45
C ILE A 67 -0.08 -6.98 6.19
N HIS A 68 -0.52 -5.78 6.57
CA HIS A 68 -1.82 -5.22 6.20
C HIS A 68 -1.57 -3.88 5.53
N LEU A 69 -2.04 -3.72 4.29
CA LEU A 69 -1.67 -2.60 3.43
C LEU A 69 -2.72 -1.49 3.35
N ASP A 70 -3.92 -1.74 3.87
CA ASP A 70 -5.07 -0.84 3.81
C ASP A 70 -5.40 -0.22 5.18
N GLY A 71 -4.37 0.05 5.99
CA GLY A 71 -4.50 0.57 7.35
C GLY A 71 -4.80 -0.52 8.37
N TRP A 72 -5.98 -0.46 8.98
CA TRP A 72 -6.35 -1.38 10.07
C TRP A 72 -6.72 -2.76 9.49
N PRO A 73 -6.30 -3.88 10.11
CA PRO A 73 -6.63 -5.21 9.60
C PRO A 73 -8.14 -5.42 9.45
N GLU A 74 -8.54 -6.06 8.34
CA GLU A 74 -9.95 -6.45 8.12
C GLU A 74 -10.42 -7.42 9.20
N ASP A 75 -9.57 -8.39 9.57
CA ASP A 75 -9.74 -9.25 10.74
C ASP A 75 -8.71 -8.88 11.83
N PRO A 76 -9.11 -8.17 12.89
CA PRO A 76 -8.23 -7.80 13.99
C PRO A 76 -7.71 -9.00 14.80
N ALA A 77 -8.25 -10.21 14.62
CA ALA A 77 -7.79 -11.41 15.32
C ALA A 77 -6.31 -11.72 15.07
N THR A 78 -5.76 -11.26 13.95
CA THR A 78 -4.32 -11.35 13.65
C THR A 78 -3.42 -10.66 14.70
N LEU A 79 -3.95 -9.69 15.44
CA LEU A 79 -3.20 -8.96 16.46
C LEU A 79 -3.13 -9.71 17.80
N GLU A 80 -3.98 -10.72 18.02
CA GLU A 80 -4.14 -11.38 19.32
C GLU A 80 -2.92 -12.23 19.71
N ASP A 81 -2.13 -12.69 18.74
CA ASP A 81 -0.90 -13.46 18.92
C ASP A 81 0.37 -12.73 18.47
N ALA A 82 0.27 -11.45 18.09
CA ALA A 82 1.45 -10.66 17.67
C ALA A 82 2.47 -10.51 18.81
N ASP A 83 3.76 -10.66 18.53
CA ASP A 83 4.85 -10.28 19.43
C ASP A 83 5.27 -8.82 19.23
N LEU A 84 4.98 -8.24 18.06
CA LEU A 84 5.19 -6.83 17.75
C LEU A 84 4.13 -6.33 16.77
N ILE A 85 3.59 -5.15 17.05
CA ILE A 85 2.77 -4.38 16.10
C ILE A 85 3.57 -3.15 15.66
N VAL A 86 3.82 -3.05 14.36
CA VAL A 86 4.53 -1.94 13.71
C VAL A 86 3.54 -1.16 12.86
N THR A 87 3.52 0.15 13.02
CA THR A 87 2.69 1.02 12.17
C THR A 87 3.58 1.97 11.38
N ILE A 88 3.36 2.00 10.07
CA ILE A 88 4.00 2.90 9.11
C ILE A 88 2.88 3.54 8.27
N SER A 89 2.43 4.69 8.71
CA SER A 89 1.30 5.43 8.16
C SER A 89 1.48 6.92 8.37
N ASP A 90 0.51 7.69 7.89
CA ASP A 90 0.28 9.04 8.41
C ASP A 90 0.11 9.05 9.92
N GLY A 91 0.39 10.21 10.50
CA GLY A 91 -0.24 10.67 11.72
C GLY A 91 -0.98 11.99 11.45
N TYR A 92 -1.71 12.48 12.44
CA TYR A 92 -2.51 13.69 12.29
C TYR A 92 -1.77 14.90 12.87
N ASP A 93 -1.73 16.02 12.13
CA ASP A 93 -1.01 17.25 12.51
C ASP A 93 -1.92 18.48 12.74
N GLY A 94 -3.24 18.26 12.79
CA GLY A 94 -4.24 19.30 13.05
C GLY A 94 -4.45 20.31 11.95
N ARG A 95 -3.68 20.26 10.86
CA ARG A 95 -3.84 21.23 9.76
C ARG A 95 -5.12 20.92 9.00
N VAL A 96 -5.91 21.97 8.76
CA VAL A 96 -7.26 21.89 8.20
C VAL A 96 -7.22 21.38 6.75
N GLY A 97 -8.04 20.36 6.49
CA GLY A 97 -8.19 19.68 5.21
C GLY A 97 -7.98 18.19 5.42
N ASP A 98 -8.83 17.34 4.85
CA ASP A 98 -8.79 15.87 5.01
C ASP A 98 -7.52 15.20 4.43
N ARG A 99 -6.43 15.95 4.24
CA ARG A 99 -5.23 15.52 3.55
C ARG A 99 -4.51 14.39 4.27
N PHE A 100 -4.31 14.50 5.58
CA PHE A 100 -3.62 13.48 6.38
C PHE A 100 -4.59 12.78 7.30
N LYS A 101 -4.46 11.46 7.39
CA LYS A 101 -5.34 10.64 8.22
C LYS A 101 -4.71 10.39 9.59
N HIS A 102 -5.56 10.18 10.58
CA HIS A 102 -5.14 9.59 11.85
C HIS A 102 -4.50 8.22 11.62
N VAL A 103 -3.62 7.81 12.54
CA VAL A 103 -3.03 6.46 12.47
C VAL A 103 -4.14 5.39 12.46
N PRO A 104 -3.93 4.24 11.79
CA PRO A 104 -4.99 3.25 11.59
C PRO A 104 -5.72 2.77 12.85
N TRP A 105 -5.05 2.80 13.99
CA TRP A 105 -5.58 2.33 15.26
C TRP A 105 -6.15 3.44 16.16
N GLU A 106 -6.18 4.70 15.71
CA GLU A 106 -6.52 5.86 16.56
C GLU A 106 -8.01 6.06 16.88
N THR A 107 -8.83 5.01 16.82
CA THR A 107 -10.23 5.05 17.28
C THR A 107 -10.34 4.46 18.69
N PRO A 108 -11.34 4.86 19.51
CA PRO A 108 -11.52 4.29 20.85
C PRO A 108 -11.51 2.76 20.87
N GLU A 109 -12.23 2.12 19.94
CA GLU A 109 -12.37 0.67 19.87
C GLU A 109 -11.06 -0.03 19.48
N ARG A 110 -10.29 0.56 18.56
CA ARG A 110 -9.01 -0.01 18.08
C ARG A 110 -7.89 0.22 19.10
N MET A 111 -7.91 1.35 19.80
CA MET A 111 -7.01 1.61 20.93
C MET A 111 -7.20 0.58 22.04
N GLU A 112 -8.43 0.15 22.32
CA GLU A 112 -8.69 -0.93 23.28
C GLU A 112 -8.08 -2.26 22.83
N VAL A 113 -8.13 -2.58 21.52
CA VAL A 113 -7.46 -3.77 20.96
C VAL A 113 -5.95 -3.67 21.17
N MET A 114 -5.35 -2.54 20.79
CA MET A 114 -3.92 -2.29 20.97
C MET A 114 -3.51 -2.41 22.44
N GLN A 115 -4.25 -1.79 23.36
CA GLN A 115 -3.97 -1.82 24.79
C GLN A 115 -3.95 -3.26 25.33
N ARG A 116 -4.90 -4.11 24.93
CA ARG A 116 -4.89 -5.54 25.33
C ARG A 116 -3.61 -6.25 24.90
N GLN A 117 -3.10 -5.95 23.70
CA GLN A 117 -1.84 -6.53 23.23
C GLN A 117 -0.64 -5.99 24.03
N MET A 118 -0.63 -4.68 24.32
CA MET A 118 0.43 -4.08 25.15
C MET A 118 0.45 -4.66 26.56
N ASP A 119 -0.71 -4.91 27.17
CA ASP A 119 -0.86 -5.53 28.49
C ASP A 119 -0.35 -6.98 28.50
N ARG A 120 -0.57 -7.72 27.40
CA ARG A 120 -0.02 -9.08 27.19
C ARG A 120 1.51 -9.10 27.07
N GLY A 121 2.13 -7.97 26.75
CA GLY A 121 3.57 -7.85 26.53
C GLY A 121 3.97 -7.82 25.05
N CYS A 122 3.01 -7.68 24.11
CA CYS A 122 3.31 -7.40 22.71
C CYS A 122 4.11 -6.11 22.59
N GLY A 123 5.12 -6.09 21.74
CA GLY A 123 5.90 -4.90 21.42
C GLY A 123 5.12 -3.89 20.57
N PHE A 124 5.65 -2.66 20.50
CA PHE A 124 5.07 -1.56 19.72
C PHE A 124 6.14 -0.80 18.95
N SER A 125 5.82 -0.39 17.72
CA SER A 125 6.67 0.48 16.92
C SER A 125 5.85 1.47 16.10
N ALA A 126 6.18 2.75 16.23
CA ALA A 126 5.69 3.83 15.39
C ALA A 126 6.87 4.41 14.58
N VAL A 127 6.70 4.50 13.27
CA VAL A 127 7.76 4.94 12.34
C VAL A 127 7.38 6.27 11.70
N HIS A 128 8.29 7.23 11.76
CA HIS A 128 8.19 8.53 11.11
C HIS A 128 6.87 9.25 11.40
N PHE A 129 6.03 9.50 10.39
CA PHE A 129 4.83 10.31 10.54
C PHE A 129 3.78 9.68 11.45
N THR A 130 3.82 8.35 11.62
CA THR A 130 3.05 7.64 12.65
C THR A 130 3.37 8.12 14.06
N THR A 131 4.45 8.86 14.30
CA THR A 131 4.73 9.43 15.62
C THR A 131 3.85 10.65 15.95
N PHE A 132 3.15 11.24 14.98
CA PHE A 132 2.22 12.36 15.19
C PHE A 132 0.93 11.89 15.84
N MET A 133 0.69 12.34 17.07
CA MET A 133 -0.40 11.87 17.94
C MET A 133 -1.14 13.03 18.61
N ASP A 134 -2.42 12.82 18.89
CA ASP A 134 -3.21 13.68 19.78
C ASP A 134 -2.70 13.57 21.23
N ASP A 135 -2.43 14.71 21.88
CA ASP A 135 -1.98 14.77 23.28
C ASP A 135 -2.93 14.08 24.26
N LYS A 136 -4.23 14.04 23.97
CA LYS A 136 -5.21 13.30 24.79
C LYS A 136 -4.90 11.81 24.88
N LYS A 137 -4.18 11.27 23.88
CA LYS A 137 -3.71 9.89 23.81
C LYS A 137 -2.22 9.77 24.14
N GLY A 138 -1.49 10.89 24.25
CA GLY A 138 -0.05 10.94 24.48
C GLY A 138 0.41 10.08 25.67
N VAL A 139 -0.34 10.04 26.77
CA VAL A 139 -0.03 9.19 27.93
C VAL A 139 0.04 7.69 27.58
N GLN A 140 -0.89 7.20 26.74
CA GLN A 140 -0.90 5.81 26.30
C GLN A 140 0.28 5.53 25.38
N ILE A 141 0.58 6.44 24.45
CA ILE A 141 1.69 6.27 23.50
C ILE A 141 3.05 6.34 24.21
N LEU A 142 3.17 7.18 25.23
CA LEU A 142 4.31 7.23 26.13
C LEU A 142 4.49 5.94 26.95
N GLU A 143 3.45 5.16 27.18
CA GLU A 143 3.55 3.83 27.79
C GLU A 143 3.93 2.75 26.77
N TRP A 144 3.36 2.80 25.56
CA TRP A 144 3.57 1.78 24.54
C TRP A 144 4.92 1.91 23.83
N GLY A 145 5.22 3.10 23.32
CA GLY A 145 6.39 3.37 22.49
C GLY A 145 7.42 4.28 23.15
N GLY A 146 7.06 4.96 24.25
CA GLY A 146 7.98 5.80 25.02
C GLY A 146 8.08 7.26 24.57
N GLY A 147 7.66 7.58 23.34
CA GLY A 147 7.73 8.93 22.80
C GLY A 147 6.78 9.16 21.63
N TYR A 148 6.41 10.42 21.40
CA TYR A 148 5.58 10.85 20.27
C TYR A 148 5.90 12.29 19.85
N PHE A 149 5.50 12.65 18.62
CA PHE A 149 5.59 14.02 18.11
C PHE A 149 4.44 14.86 18.65
N ASP A 150 4.79 15.86 19.45
CA ASP A 150 3.86 16.73 20.15
C ASP A 150 3.67 18.03 19.34
N TRP A 151 2.54 18.11 18.64
CA TRP A 151 2.18 19.21 17.76
C TRP A 151 1.08 20.12 18.32
N GLN A 152 0.33 19.70 19.34
CA GLN A 152 -0.79 20.44 19.94
C GLN A 152 -0.55 20.71 21.44
N ASP A 153 -1.51 21.34 22.11
CA ASP A 153 -1.59 21.44 23.56
C ASP A 153 -2.72 20.59 24.13
N ASP A 154 -2.89 20.60 25.45
CA ASP A 154 -3.96 19.87 26.16
C ASP A 154 -5.38 20.27 25.72
N ALA A 155 -5.55 21.47 25.13
CA ALA A 155 -6.82 21.94 24.58
C ALA A 155 -7.05 21.47 23.14
N GLY A 156 -6.03 20.90 22.49
CA GLY A 156 -6.03 20.50 21.08
C GLY A 156 -5.63 21.62 20.12
N GLU A 157 -5.09 22.73 20.63
CA GLU A 157 -4.64 23.85 19.81
C GLU A 157 -3.18 23.64 19.37
N PRO A 158 -2.79 24.01 18.14
CA PRO A 158 -1.41 23.82 17.68
C PRO A 158 -0.38 24.56 18.55
N ASN A 159 0.61 23.84 19.06
CA ASN A 159 1.67 24.37 19.93
C ASN A 159 3.09 23.98 19.46
N TRP A 160 3.24 22.91 18.67
CA TRP A 160 4.49 22.50 18.02
C TRP A 160 5.70 22.45 18.97
N TYR A 161 5.58 21.71 20.07
CA TYR A 161 6.70 21.42 20.96
C TYR A 161 7.81 20.68 20.21
N SER A 162 7.42 19.66 19.44
CA SER A 162 8.29 18.93 18.54
C SER A 162 8.57 19.72 17.26
N ASN A 163 9.76 19.53 16.71
CA ASN A 163 10.25 20.27 15.55
C ASN A 163 10.64 19.31 14.41
N ILE A 164 10.64 19.84 13.20
CA ILE A 164 10.98 19.12 11.96
C ILE A 164 12.19 19.79 11.31
N LYS A 165 13.19 19.01 10.91
CA LYS A 165 14.33 19.53 10.14
C LYS A 165 14.78 18.51 9.10
N THR A 166 14.74 18.92 7.83
CA THR A 166 15.34 18.15 6.74
C THR A 166 16.81 18.51 6.58
N ILE A 167 17.71 17.56 6.82
CA ILE A 167 19.16 17.75 6.64
C ILE A 167 19.81 16.50 6.06
N THR A 168 21.00 16.68 5.49
CA THR A 168 21.96 15.59 5.26
C THR A 168 23.01 15.66 6.34
N THR A 169 23.20 14.57 7.07
CA THR A 169 24.14 14.48 8.19
C THR A 169 24.78 13.10 8.20
N GLN A 170 25.82 12.94 9.01
CA GLN A 170 26.47 11.67 9.24
C GLN A 170 26.02 11.07 10.56
N VAL A 171 25.47 9.85 10.51
CA VAL A 171 25.28 9.01 11.69
C VAL A 171 26.63 8.39 12.04
N THR A 172 27.15 8.70 13.22
CA THR A 172 28.44 8.20 13.71
C THR A 172 28.25 7.19 14.84
N GLY A 173 29.33 6.51 15.26
CA GLY A 173 29.27 5.64 16.44
C GLY A 173 28.94 6.39 17.74
N GLU A 174 29.28 7.68 17.84
CA GLU A 174 28.91 8.52 18.99
C GLU A 174 27.42 8.90 18.97
N SER A 175 26.78 8.86 17.80
CA SER A 175 25.34 9.06 17.64
C SER A 175 24.53 7.89 18.20
N LEU A 176 25.14 6.70 18.32
CA LEU A 176 24.45 5.45 18.66
C LEU A 176 24.70 5.02 20.11
N ALA A 177 23.65 4.58 20.81
CA ALA A 177 23.81 3.95 22.11
C ALA A 177 24.44 2.55 21.99
N LYS A 178 25.14 2.15 23.05
CA LYS A 178 25.56 0.76 23.25
C LYS A 178 24.35 -0.09 23.62
N HIS A 179 23.70 -0.65 22.61
CA HIS A 179 22.48 -1.43 22.74
C HIS A 179 22.39 -2.45 21.59
N PRO A 180 21.74 -3.63 21.75
CA PRO A 180 21.59 -4.60 20.67
C PRO A 180 21.04 -4.02 19.36
N ILE A 181 20.20 -2.99 19.44
CA ILE A 181 19.66 -2.30 18.26
C ILE A 181 20.77 -1.67 17.39
N SER A 182 21.88 -1.27 17.99
CA SER A 182 23.03 -0.68 17.30
C SER A 182 24.04 -1.72 16.79
N ASN A 183 23.79 -3.02 16.99
CA ASN A 183 24.73 -4.07 16.61
C ASN A 183 25.04 -4.04 15.11
N GLY A 184 26.34 -4.04 14.79
CA GLY A 184 26.84 -4.04 13.41
C GLY A 184 26.48 -2.82 12.57
N VAL A 185 25.92 -1.76 13.15
CA VAL A 185 25.62 -0.51 12.44
C VAL A 185 26.91 0.31 12.35
N ASP A 186 27.48 0.39 11.15
CA ASP A 186 28.64 1.25 10.88
C ASP A 186 28.19 2.69 10.60
N PRO A 187 29.07 3.71 10.73
CA PRO A 187 28.74 5.08 10.36
C PRO A 187 28.24 5.20 8.91
N PHE A 188 27.29 6.11 8.69
CA PHE A 188 26.69 6.32 7.37
C PHE A 188 26.14 7.73 7.21
N ASP A 189 26.13 8.23 5.97
CA ASP A 189 25.46 9.48 5.64
C ASP A 189 23.97 9.23 5.41
N LEU A 190 23.13 10.15 5.91
CA LEU A 190 21.68 10.06 5.84
C LEU A 190 21.10 11.43 5.52
N LYS A 191 20.27 11.49 4.46
CA LYS A 191 19.38 12.61 4.21
C LYS A 191 18.01 12.25 4.75
N GLU A 192 17.51 12.99 5.72
CA GLU A 192 16.26 12.67 6.38
C GLU A 192 15.50 13.92 6.82
N GLU A 193 14.18 13.81 6.91
CA GLU A 193 13.31 14.73 7.63
C GLU A 193 13.23 14.27 9.09
N PHE A 194 14.17 14.75 9.91
CA PHE A 194 14.20 14.37 11.31
C PHE A 194 13.12 15.11 12.08
N TYR A 195 12.39 14.36 12.91
CA TYR A 195 11.62 14.95 13.98
C TYR A 195 12.38 14.88 15.30
N TYR A 196 12.39 15.98 16.03
CA TYR A 196 13.22 16.17 17.21
C TYR A 196 12.51 17.06 18.24
N ASN A 197 13.04 17.14 19.45
CA ASN A 197 12.25 17.52 20.64
C ASN A 197 11.00 16.65 20.76
N ILE A 198 11.20 15.33 20.66
CA ILE A 198 10.14 14.35 20.87
C ILE A 198 9.71 14.39 22.34
N ARG A 199 8.39 14.31 22.56
CA ARG A 199 7.87 14.26 23.91
C ARG A 199 8.17 12.88 24.49
N PHE A 200 8.98 12.86 25.53
CA PHE A 200 9.24 11.68 26.35
C PHE A 200 8.63 11.85 27.74
N ARG A 201 8.52 10.75 28.49
CA ARG A 201 8.22 10.84 29.92
C ARG A 201 9.39 11.45 30.68
N GLU A 202 9.04 12.32 31.60
CA GLU A 202 10.02 12.97 32.47
C GLU A 202 10.69 11.93 33.39
N ASN A 203 12.03 11.91 33.39
CA ASN A 203 12.85 11.02 34.22
C ASN A 203 12.50 9.52 34.11
N ASP A 204 12.03 9.05 32.95
CA ASP A 204 11.67 7.64 32.77
C ASP A 204 12.93 6.76 32.66
N PRO A 205 13.21 5.89 33.67
CA PRO A 205 14.40 5.05 33.64
C PRO A 205 14.34 3.96 32.57
N ARG A 206 13.19 3.76 31.92
CA ARG A 206 13.01 2.77 30.84
C ARG A 206 13.45 3.31 29.48
N LEU A 207 13.58 4.63 29.33
CA LEU A 207 13.95 5.26 28.07
C LEU A 207 15.42 4.97 27.74
N ILE A 208 15.65 4.45 26.55
CA ILE A 208 16.98 4.20 25.98
C ILE A 208 17.08 5.01 24.68
N PRO A 209 17.82 6.15 24.68
CA PRO A 209 18.09 6.92 23.46
C PRO A 209 18.97 6.10 22.50
N ILE A 210 18.41 5.58 21.39
CA ILE A 210 19.15 4.69 20.49
C ILE A 210 20.01 5.49 19.51
N LEU A 211 19.44 6.53 18.90
CA LEU A 211 20.12 7.39 17.94
C LEU A 211 19.84 8.87 18.23
N SER A 212 20.91 9.64 18.37
CA SER A 212 20.88 11.11 18.52
C SER A 212 21.64 11.81 17.40
N ILE A 213 21.08 12.88 16.85
CA ILE A 213 21.69 13.65 15.76
C ILE A 213 22.20 14.99 16.29
N GLY A 214 23.52 15.14 16.35
CA GLY A 214 24.19 16.32 16.91
C GLY A 214 23.90 17.64 16.17
N ASP A 215 23.53 17.58 14.89
CA ASP A 215 23.23 18.75 14.04
C ASP A 215 21.82 19.34 14.27
N LEU A 216 21.07 18.75 15.21
CA LEU A 216 19.75 19.23 15.63
C LEU A 216 19.91 20.20 16.79
N GLU A 217 19.55 21.46 16.55
CA GLU A 217 19.68 22.54 17.53
C GLU A 217 18.53 22.47 18.54
N THR A 218 18.87 22.23 19.80
CA THR A 218 17.89 22.12 20.88
C THR A 218 18.49 22.49 22.24
N THR A 219 17.62 22.95 23.14
CA THR A 219 17.92 23.17 24.56
C THR A 219 17.31 22.10 25.46
N GLN A 220 16.53 21.17 24.90
CA GLN A 220 15.83 20.13 25.64
C GLN A 220 16.77 18.94 25.90
N GLU A 221 16.67 18.36 27.10
CA GLU A 221 17.27 17.06 27.37
C GLU A 221 16.67 16.02 26.41
N ASN A 222 17.52 15.17 25.82
CA ASN A 222 17.13 14.22 24.77
C ASN A 222 16.50 14.87 23.52
N GLY A 223 16.61 16.19 23.34
CA GLY A 223 15.99 16.88 22.21
C GLY A 223 16.56 16.46 20.84
N GLN A 224 17.74 15.83 20.80
CA GLN A 224 18.40 15.33 19.60
C GLN A 224 18.06 13.88 19.26
N VAL A 225 17.29 13.20 20.11
CA VAL A 225 16.96 11.78 19.95
C VAL A 225 15.93 11.60 18.83
N VAL A 226 16.26 10.76 17.86
CA VAL A 226 15.43 10.47 16.67
C VAL A 226 15.08 8.99 16.54
N ALA A 227 15.70 8.12 17.33
CA ALA A 227 15.25 6.74 17.55
C ALA A 227 15.46 6.37 19.01
N TRP A 228 14.52 5.65 19.58
CA TRP A 228 14.54 5.29 21.00
C TRP A 228 13.93 3.91 21.23
N ALA A 229 14.24 3.36 22.39
CA ALA A 229 13.66 2.13 22.87
C ALA A 229 13.12 2.31 24.29
N VAL A 230 12.10 1.52 24.62
CA VAL A 230 11.58 1.37 25.99
C VAL A 230 11.31 -0.10 26.27
N GLN A 231 11.45 -0.50 27.53
CA GLN A 231 11.02 -1.82 27.99
C GLN A 231 10.06 -1.64 29.16
N ARG A 232 8.83 -2.14 29.01
CA ARG A 232 7.78 -2.12 30.04
C ARG A 232 8.05 -3.19 31.09
N ASP A 233 7.45 -3.01 32.27
CA ASP A 233 7.60 -3.92 33.42
C ASP A 233 7.08 -5.34 33.12
N ASN A 234 6.10 -5.46 32.23
CA ASN A 234 5.57 -6.75 31.77
C ASN A 234 6.46 -7.44 30.70
N GLY A 235 7.62 -6.86 30.37
CA GLY A 235 8.57 -7.40 29.40
C GLY A 235 8.35 -6.93 27.96
N GLY A 236 7.21 -6.30 27.65
CA GLY A 236 6.95 -5.74 26.33
C GLY A 236 7.92 -4.63 25.95
N ARG A 237 8.33 -4.58 24.69
CA ARG A 237 9.38 -3.67 24.20
C ARG A 237 8.84 -2.70 23.15
N GLY A 238 9.22 -1.44 23.25
CA GLY A 238 8.94 -0.41 22.27
C GLY A 238 10.20 -0.02 21.52
N PHE A 239 10.15 0.06 20.20
CA PHE A 239 11.17 0.72 19.39
C PHE A 239 10.47 1.64 18.39
N SER A 240 10.74 2.94 18.48
CA SER A 240 10.14 3.92 17.58
C SER A 240 11.20 4.86 17.07
N THR A 241 10.93 5.45 15.91
CA THR A 241 11.85 6.41 15.29
C THR A 241 11.10 7.44 14.49
N THR A 242 11.68 8.62 14.38
CA THR A 242 11.19 9.71 13.55
C THR A 242 11.78 9.67 12.15
N MET A 243 12.60 8.67 11.82
CA MET A 243 13.18 8.48 10.49
C MET A 243 12.31 7.57 9.63
N GLY A 244 12.48 7.64 8.30
CA GLY A 244 11.71 6.88 7.32
C GLY A 244 10.92 7.74 6.31
N HIS A 245 11.21 9.05 6.21
CA HIS A 245 10.55 9.94 5.26
C HIS A 245 10.84 9.52 3.82
N TYR A 246 12.13 9.40 3.48
CA TYR A 246 12.57 9.07 2.13
C TYR A 246 12.71 7.56 1.96
N TYR A 247 12.00 6.97 1.00
CA TYR A 247 12.12 5.55 0.69
C TYR A 247 13.56 5.17 0.26
N ASP A 248 14.29 6.09 -0.36
CA ASP A 248 15.68 5.90 -0.74
C ASP A 248 16.61 5.60 0.43
N ASN A 249 16.26 5.99 1.67
CA ASN A 249 17.06 5.66 2.85
C ASN A 249 17.15 4.16 3.09
N TRP A 250 16.16 3.38 2.64
CA TRP A 250 16.20 1.91 2.71
C TRP A 250 17.29 1.29 1.84
N LYS A 251 17.83 2.01 0.84
CA LYS A 251 19.00 1.56 0.06
C LYS A 251 20.29 1.59 0.86
N ASN A 252 20.34 2.38 1.94
CA ASN A 252 21.49 2.42 2.85
C ASN A 252 21.46 1.21 3.79
N ASP A 253 22.50 0.37 3.71
CA ASP A 253 22.60 -0.87 4.48
C ASP A 253 22.56 -0.65 6.00
N ASN A 254 23.17 0.42 6.50
CA ASN A 254 23.23 0.70 7.94
C ASN A 254 21.95 1.32 8.47
N PHE A 255 21.28 2.16 7.69
CA PHE A 255 19.92 2.60 8.01
C PHE A 255 18.97 1.40 8.09
N ARG A 256 18.95 0.56 7.06
CA ARG A 256 18.11 -0.64 7.01
C ARG A 256 18.43 -1.60 8.17
N LYS A 257 19.71 -1.85 8.46
CA LYS A 257 20.14 -2.67 9.60
C LYS A 257 19.66 -2.12 10.94
N LEU A 258 19.79 -0.81 11.18
CA LEU A 258 19.30 -0.17 12.41
C LEU A 258 17.79 -0.37 12.58
N MET A 259 17.01 -0.16 11.52
CA MET A 259 15.56 -0.37 11.51
C MET A 259 15.22 -1.83 11.84
N LEU A 260 15.81 -2.78 11.12
CA LEU A 260 15.53 -4.22 11.30
C LEU A 260 15.98 -4.72 12.68
N ASN A 261 17.14 -4.29 13.18
CA ASN A 261 17.59 -4.59 14.54
C ASN A 261 16.56 -4.11 15.58
N GLY A 262 16.03 -2.90 15.41
CA GLY A 262 14.99 -2.31 16.25
C GLY A 262 13.72 -3.15 16.30
N LEU A 263 13.22 -3.57 15.13
CA LEU A 263 12.02 -4.41 15.03
C LEU A 263 12.23 -5.80 15.64
N ILE A 264 13.35 -6.47 15.36
CA ILE A 264 13.68 -7.76 15.97
C ILE A 264 13.76 -7.66 17.49
N TRP A 265 14.42 -6.62 17.99
CA TRP A 265 14.53 -6.40 19.44
C TRP A 265 13.16 -6.14 20.08
N ALA A 266 12.34 -5.30 19.45
CA ALA A 266 11.00 -4.95 19.95
C ALA A 266 10.02 -6.13 19.93
N ALA A 267 10.20 -7.07 19.00
CA ALA A 267 9.47 -8.34 18.97
C ALA A 267 9.94 -9.36 20.04
N GLY A 268 10.88 -8.98 20.91
CA GLY A 268 11.44 -9.90 21.90
C GLY A 268 12.52 -10.83 21.33
N GLY A 269 12.87 -10.71 20.04
CA GLY A 269 13.90 -11.49 19.38
C GLY A 269 15.32 -11.11 19.81
N VAL A 270 16.28 -11.94 19.38
CA VAL A 270 17.72 -11.72 19.63
C VAL A 270 18.34 -11.07 18.40
N VAL A 271 18.84 -9.86 18.56
CA VAL A 271 19.60 -9.18 17.49
C VAL A 271 21.01 -9.80 17.41
N PRO A 272 21.47 -10.27 16.24
CA PRO A 272 22.81 -10.81 16.08
C PRO A 272 23.90 -9.79 16.46
N GLU A 273 25.07 -10.24 16.91
CA GLU A 273 26.19 -9.35 17.26
C GLU A 273 26.67 -8.50 16.07
N GLY A 274 26.63 -9.06 14.87
CA GLY A 274 26.90 -8.34 13.61
C GLY A 274 25.69 -7.59 13.03
N GLY A 275 24.57 -7.55 13.75
CA GLY A 275 23.30 -7.01 13.28
C GLY A 275 22.54 -7.92 12.31
N VAL A 276 21.32 -7.51 11.97
CA VAL A 276 20.50 -8.15 10.94
C VAL A 276 21.12 -7.94 9.58
N GLN A 277 21.39 -9.02 8.87
CA GLN A 277 21.90 -9.01 7.50
C GLN A 277 20.71 -9.18 6.54
N SER A 278 20.43 -8.16 5.73
CA SER A 278 19.44 -8.19 4.66
C SER A 278 19.91 -7.34 3.49
N GLY A 279 19.68 -7.80 2.26
CA GLY A 279 19.86 -6.99 1.04
C GLY A 279 18.81 -5.88 0.91
N PHE A 280 19.07 -4.92 0.02
CA PHE A 280 18.02 -4.06 -0.52
C PHE A 280 17.38 -4.79 -1.69
N TYR A 281 16.05 -4.77 -1.75
CA TYR A 281 15.27 -5.36 -2.83
C TYR A 281 14.49 -4.23 -3.51
N GLY A 282 14.64 -4.09 -4.83
CA GLY A 282 13.85 -3.14 -5.60
C GLY A 282 12.37 -3.50 -5.59
N ASP A 283 11.49 -2.54 -5.87
CA ASP A 283 10.03 -2.74 -5.83
C ASP A 283 9.55 -3.91 -6.73
N ALA A 284 10.16 -4.07 -7.90
CA ALA A 284 9.89 -5.22 -8.78
C ALA A 284 10.34 -6.57 -8.18
N GLU A 285 11.48 -6.61 -7.48
CA GLU A 285 11.96 -7.82 -6.80
C GLU A 285 11.06 -8.15 -5.61
N VAL A 286 10.69 -7.15 -4.81
CA VAL A 286 9.75 -7.29 -3.69
C VAL A 286 8.40 -7.82 -4.18
N THR A 287 7.86 -7.25 -5.27
CA THR A 287 6.60 -7.70 -5.88
C THR A 287 6.67 -9.16 -6.29
N LYS A 288 7.76 -9.57 -6.95
CA LYS A 288 7.98 -10.95 -7.37
C LYS A 288 8.13 -11.91 -6.18
N MET A 289 8.87 -11.51 -5.15
CA MET A 289 9.13 -12.36 -3.98
C MET A 289 7.87 -12.57 -3.13
N LEU A 290 7.04 -11.54 -2.95
CA LEU A 290 5.84 -11.63 -2.13
C LEU A 290 4.64 -12.25 -2.86
N TYR A 291 4.46 -11.92 -4.14
CA TYR A 291 3.22 -12.22 -4.85
C TYR A 291 3.42 -13.08 -6.10
N GLY A 292 4.67 -13.37 -6.48
CA GLY A 292 4.97 -14.09 -7.72
C GLY A 292 4.61 -13.32 -8.99
N LYS A 293 4.40 -12.00 -8.88
CA LYS A 293 3.98 -11.12 -9.99
C LYS A 293 5.16 -10.33 -10.56
N THR A 294 5.13 -9.99 -11.84
CA THR A 294 6.18 -9.15 -12.47
C THR A 294 5.74 -7.76 -12.90
N ARG A 295 4.43 -7.49 -12.95
CA ARG A 295 3.86 -6.18 -13.24
C ARG A 295 2.98 -5.71 -12.09
N LYS A 296 2.80 -4.40 -11.97
CA LYS A 296 1.78 -3.80 -11.10
C LYS A 296 0.75 -3.03 -11.91
N GLY A 297 -0.47 -2.95 -11.41
CA GLY A 297 -1.51 -2.05 -11.88
C GLY A 297 -2.09 -1.25 -10.71
N LEU A 298 -2.55 -0.03 -10.98
CA LEU A 298 -3.22 0.82 -10.01
C LEU A 298 -4.72 0.84 -10.33
N LEU A 299 -5.55 0.38 -9.42
CA LEU A 299 -7.00 0.43 -9.52
C LEU A 299 -7.49 1.69 -8.81
N LEU A 300 -7.89 2.70 -9.59
CA LEU A 300 -8.56 3.89 -9.06
C LEU A 300 -10.05 3.63 -8.95
N THR A 301 -10.55 3.72 -7.72
CA THR A 301 -11.95 3.53 -7.32
C THR A 301 -12.35 4.67 -6.38
N GLY A 302 -13.54 4.58 -5.78
CA GLY A 302 -14.02 5.56 -4.81
C GLY A 302 -15.16 6.39 -5.34
N ASN A 303 -15.60 7.37 -4.54
CA ASN A 303 -16.77 8.21 -4.77
C ASN A 303 -18.07 7.40 -4.98
N ASN A 304 -18.91 7.35 -3.94
CA ASN A 304 -20.13 6.53 -3.96
C ASN A 304 -21.18 7.14 -4.88
N HIS A 305 -21.57 6.40 -5.92
CA HIS A 305 -22.81 6.60 -6.65
C HIS A 305 -23.84 5.52 -6.23
N PRO A 306 -25.12 5.85 -5.93
CA PRO A 306 -26.10 4.87 -5.47
C PRO A 306 -26.34 3.67 -6.40
N ALA A 307 -26.08 3.81 -7.71
CA ALA A 307 -26.22 2.73 -8.69
C ALA A 307 -24.91 1.99 -9.00
N HIS A 308 -23.75 2.43 -8.49
CA HIS A 308 -22.46 1.78 -8.75
C HIS A 308 -21.73 1.55 -7.42
N ASP A 309 -21.94 0.37 -6.84
CA ASP A 309 -21.30 -0.04 -5.59
C ASP A 309 -19.84 -0.46 -5.84
N TRP A 310 -18.95 0.53 -5.85
CA TRP A 310 -17.53 0.30 -6.05
C TRP A 310 -16.92 -0.56 -4.93
N LYS A 311 -17.46 -0.51 -3.71
CA LYS A 311 -16.96 -1.32 -2.58
C LYS A 311 -17.19 -2.81 -2.83
N ALA A 312 -18.28 -3.15 -3.50
CA ALA A 312 -18.57 -4.53 -3.91
C ALA A 312 -17.79 -4.94 -5.17
N THR A 313 -17.66 -4.06 -6.17
CA THR A 313 -17.05 -4.41 -7.47
C THR A 313 -15.51 -4.39 -7.45
N THR A 314 -14.88 -3.48 -6.71
CA THR A 314 -13.41 -3.33 -6.68
C THR A 314 -12.68 -4.60 -6.21
N PRO A 315 -13.08 -5.29 -5.14
CA PRO A 315 -12.45 -6.56 -4.76
C PRO A 315 -12.56 -7.63 -5.84
N VAL A 316 -13.68 -7.69 -6.57
CA VAL A 316 -13.89 -8.65 -7.67
C VAL A 316 -12.97 -8.32 -8.85
N LEU A 317 -12.88 -7.04 -9.24
CA LEU A 317 -11.99 -6.57 -10.30
C LEU A 317 -10.52 -6.85 -9.96
N LYS A 318 -10.08 -6.50 -8.75
CA LYS A 318 -8.73 -6.79 -8.26
C LYS A 318 -8.45 -8.29 -8.30
N GLN A 319 -9.30 -9.09 -7.68
CA GLN A 319 -9.12 -10.54 -7.59
C GLN A 319 -9.05 -11.20 -8.97
N MET A 320 -9.96 -10.85 -9.90
CA MET A 320 -9.97 -11.49 -11.21
C MET A 320 -8.73 -11.13 -12.05
N ILE A 321 -8.19 -9.91 -11.94
CA ILE A 321 -6.94 -9.55 -12.60
C ILE A 321 -5.78 -10.33 -11.98
N GLU A 322 -5.64 -10.30 -10.66
CA GLU A 322 -4.51 -10.95 -9.98
C GLU A 322 -4.50 -12.48 -10.11
N GLN A 323 -5.65 -13.13 -10.27
CA GLN A 323 -5.72 -14.58 -10.41
C GLN A 323 -5.19 -15.10 -11.76
N GLU A 324 -5.53 -14.42 -12.85
CA GLU A 324 -5.31 -14.93 -14.21
C GLU A 324 -4.20 -14.18 -14.97
N THR A 325 -3.67 -13.11 -14.40
CA THR A 325 -2.61 -12.29 -15.02
C THR A 325 -1.35 -12.25 -14.15
N ASP A 326 -0.25 -11.79 -14.75
CA ASP A 326 1.02 -11.54 -14.03
C ASP A 326 1.08 -10.11 -13.42
N ILE A 327 -0.07 -9.55 -13.08
CA ILE A 327 -0.23 -8.18 -12.59
C ILE A 327 -0.70 -8.23 -11.12
N LEU A 328 0.01 -7.54 -10.23
CA LEU A 328 -0.44 -7.20 -8.87
C LEU A 328 -1.22 -5.89 -8.92
N MET A 329 -2.38 -5.81 -8.29
CA MET A 329 -3.20 -4.60 -8.26
C MET A 329 -3.11 -3.91 -6.90
N ASP A 330 -2.57 -2.68 -6.89
CA ASP A 330 -2.74 -1.74 -5.78
C ASP A 330 -4.06 -0.97 -5.96
N VAL A 331 -4.72 -0.61 -4.88
CA VAL A 331 -6.03 0.06 -4.89
C VAL A 331 -5.89 1.44 -4.27
N THR A 332 -6.47 2.45 -4.91
CA THR A 332 -6.62 3.79 -4.34
C THR A 332 -8.06 4.28 -4.47
N THR A 333 -8.51 5.01 -3.45
CA THR A 333 -9.79 5.74 -3.44
C THR A 333 -9.63 7.24 -3.66
N ASP A 334 -8.39 7.75 -3.76
CA ASP A 334 -8.10 9.16 -3.90
C ASP A 334 -7.52 9.44 -5.30
N PRO A 335 -8.22 10.21 -6.17
CA PRO A 335 -7.69 10.57 -7.48
C PRO A 335 -6.36 11.34 -7.44
N ALA A 336 -6.01 11.99 -6.32
CA ALA A 336 -4.71 12.64 -6.14
C ALA A 336 -3.54 11.64 -6.17
N ASP A 337 -3.78 10.37 -5.86
CA ASP A 337 -2.78 9.30 -5.91
C ASP A 337 -2.21 9.07 -7.31
N LEU A 338 -2.93 9.49 -8.36
CA LEU A 338 -2.40 9.50 -9.72
C LEU A 338 -1.19 10.44 -9.90
N PHE A 339 -0.91 11.32 -8.95
CA PHE A 339 0.32 12.11 -8.88
C PHE A 339 1.21 11.73 -7.68
N GLU A 340 0.61 11.33 -6.56
CA GLU A 340 1.36 10.98 -5.34
C GLU A 340 2.11 9.65 -5.46
N TYR A 341 1.62 8.73 -6.29
CA TYR A 341 2.31 7.48 -6.62
C TYR A 341 3.31 7.74 -7.75
N ASP A 342 4.42 7.01 -7.74
CA ASP A 342 5.27 6.92 -8.93
C ASP A 342 4.58 6.03 -9.97
N LEU A 343 3.89 6.63 -10.94
CA LEU A 343 3.19 5.88 -11.99
C LEU A 343 4.15 5.03 -12.86
N ASN A 344 5.47 5.27 -12.82
CA ASN A 344 6.44 4.41 -13.51
C ASN A 344 6.56 3.01 -12.88
N ASP A 345 6.10 2.83 -11.65
CA ASP A 345 6.04 1.52 -11.00
C ASP A 345 4.89 0.66 -11.54
N TYR A 346 3.96 1.24 -12.29
CA TYR A 346 2.76 0.58 -12.77
C TYR A 346 2.81 0.40 -14.27
N ALA A 347 2.29 -0.73 -14.75
CA ALA A 347 2.07 -0.98 -16.18
C ALA A 347 0.66 -0.55 -16.63
N LEU A 348 -0.27 -0.45 -15.68
CA LEU A 348 -1.71 -0.29 -15.93
C LEU A 348 -2.34 0.67 -14.92
N ILE A 349 -3.26 1.51 -15.38
CA ILE A 349 -4.33 2.09 -14.56
C ILE A 349 -5.66 1.41 -14.93
N LEU A 350 -6.37 0.88 -13.94
CA LEU A 350 -7.75 0.39 -14.09
C LEU A 350 -8.70 1.38 -13.43
N LEU A 351 -9.61 1.96 -14.21
CA LEU A 351 -10.61 2.91 -13.71
C LEU A 351 -11.92 2.18 -13.38
N ASN A 352 -12.26 2.19 -12.09
CA ASN A 352 -13.57 1.86 -11.52
C ASN A 352 -14.09 3.05 -10.71
N TYR A 353 -14.04 4.24 -11.30
CA TYR A 353 -14.25 5.52 -10.60
C TYR A 353 -15.10 6.48 -11.42
N CYS A 354 -16.00 7.21 -10.76
CA CYS A 354 -16.67 8.38 -11.31
C CYS A 354 -16.89 9.40 -10.20
N ASN A 355 -16.55 10.66 -10.45
CA ASN A 355 -16.68 11.75 -9.47
C ASN A 355 -18.11 12.32 -9.42
N TRP A 356 -19.12 11.45 -9.30
CA TRP A 356 -20.51 11.88 -9.17
C TRP A 356 -20.68 12.79 -7.95
N GLN A 357 -21.34 13.94 -8.11
CA GLN A 357 -21.52 14.93 -7.04
C GLN A 357 -20.22 15.46 -6.42
N ASP A 358 -19.08 15.30 -7.08
CA ASP A 358 -17.80 15.83 -6.65
C ASP A 358 -17.27 16.85 -7.66
N SER A 359 -17.36 18.10 -7.25
CA SER A 359 -16.98 19.29 -8.02
C SER A 359 -15.47 19.56 -8.04
N VAL A 360 -14.69 18.87 -7.20
CA VAL A 360 -13.21 19.04 -7.14
C VAL A 360 -12.56 18.39 -8.34
N GLY A 361 -12.98 17.17 -8.69
CA GLY A 361 -12.46 16.45 -9.84
C GLY A 361 -11.01 16.03 -9.71
N LEU A 362 -10.35 15.85 -10.86
CA LEU A 362 -8.93 15.51 -10.94
C LEU A 362 -8.07 16.78 -10.99
N GLY A 363 -7.20 16.95 -9.99
CA GLY A 363 -6.27 18.09 -9.91
C GLY A 363 -5.30 18.15 -11.10
N GLU A 364 -4.77 19.35 -11.40
CA GLU A 364 -3.87 19.59 -12.55
C GLU A 364 -2.68 18.63 -12.61
N LYS A 365 -1.95 18.45 -11.51
CA LYS A 365 -0.80 17.53 -11.45
C LYS A 365 -1.18 16.07 -11.69
N ALA A 366 -2.34 15.66 -11.20
CA ALA A 366 -2.85 14.31 -11.40
C ALA A 366 -3.29 14.09 -12.86
N ARG A 367 -3.89 15.10 -13.50
CA ARG A 367 -4.17 15.09 -14.95
C ARG A 367 -2.88 14.99 -15.78
N GLU A 368 -1.89 15.82 -15.47
CA GLU A 368 -0.58 15.79 -16.13
C GLU A 368 0.08 14.41 -16.01
N SER A 369 0.22 13.91 -14.77
CA SER A 369 0.83 12.61 -14.51
C SER A 369 0.08 11.46 -15.18
N PHE A 370 -1.26 11.46 -15.14
CA PHE A 370 -2.08 10.49 -15.86
C PHE A 370 -1.84 10.53 -17.37
N THR A 371 -1.80 11.72 -17.98
CA THR A 371 -1.54 11.84 -19.42
C THR A 371 -0.12 11.45 -19.80
N ASP A 372 0.87 11.79 -18.97
CA ASP A 372 2.27 11.43 -19.19
C ASP A 372 2.47 9.93 -19.07
N PHE A 373 1.84 9.28 -18.09
CA PHE A 373 1.81 7.83 -17.98
C PHE A 373 1.35 7.17 -19.28
N LEU A 374 0.21 7.61 -19.84
CA LEU A 374 -0.29 7.08 -21.11
C LEU A 374 0.63 7.43 -22.29
N LYS A 375 1.08 8.68 -22.39
CA LYS A 375 2.00 9.11 -23.47
C LYS A 375 3.29 8.30 -23.49
N ASN A 376 3.75 7.82 -22.32
CA ASN A 376 4.95 7.00 -22.15
C ASN A 376 4.69 5.49 -22.24
N GLY A 377 3.51 5.06 -22.70
CA GLY A 377 3.20 3.64 -22.95
C GLY A 377 2.49 2.91 -21.82
N GLY A 378 2.04 3.63 -20.79
CA GLY A 378 1.17 3.09 -19.76
C GLY A 378 -0.17 2.61 -20.32
N GLY A 379 -0.67 1.49 -19.81
CA GLY A 379 -1.96 0.91 -20.22
C GLY A 379 -3.13 1.48 -19.42
N LEU A 380 -4.31 1.59 -20.05
CA LEU A 380 -5.54 2.02 -19.39
C LEU A 380 -6.69 1.03 -19.65
N VAL A 381 -7.37 0.60 -18.59
CA VAL A 381 -8.65 -0.11 -18.68
C VAL A 381 -9.75 0.76 -18.07
N VAL A 382 -10.80 1.04 -18.83
CA VAL A 382 -11.96 1.83 -18.39
C VAL A 382 -13.18 0.91 -18.29
N VAL A 383 -13.70 0.74 -17.08
CA VAL A 383 -14.82 -0.18 -16.80
C VAL A 383 -16.11 0.60 -16.57
N HIS A 384 -17.15 0.24 -17.33
CA HIS A 384 -18.52 0.67 -17.15
C HIS A 384 -18.65 2.20 -17.03
N PHE A 385 -19.12 2.71 -15.88
CA PHE A 385 -19.41 4.13 -15.66
C PHE A 385 -18.17 5.00 -15.47
N ALA A 386 -16.97 4.41 -15.42
CA ALA A 386 -15.74 5.18 -15.47
C ALA A 386 -15.62 6.02 -16.76
N ASN A 387 -16.35 5.68 -17.81
CA ASN A 387 -16.43 6.50 -19.02
C ASN A 387 -17.16 7.85 -18.82
N GLY A 388 -17.93 8.00 -17.74
CA GLY A 388 -18.61 9.24 -17.38
C GLY A 388 -17.76 10.20 -16.54
N ALA A 389 -16.61 9.74 -16.03
CA ALA A 389 -15.75 10.52 -15.14
C ALA A 389 -15.32 11.86 -15.76
N TRP A 390 -15.23 12.88 -14.92
CA TRP A 390 -14.77 14.24 -15.25
C TRP A 390 -15.47 14.88 -16.45
N HIS A 391 -16.73 14.52 -16.69
CA HIS A 391 -17.57 15.11 -17.74
C HIS A 391 -18.41 16.27 -17.17
N TYR A 392 -18.47 17.41 -17.87
CA TYR A 392 -19.25 18.61 -17.47
C TYR A 392 -20.72 18.33 -17.18
N SER A 393 -21.26 17.26 -17.75
CA SER A 393 -22.67 16.88 -17.58
C SER A 393 -22.91 16.10 -16.30
N LEU A 394 -21.87 15.65 -15.58
CA LEU A 394 -22.05 14.90 -14.34
C LEU A 394 -22.81 15.77 -13.32
N PRO A 395 -23.87 15.23 -12.68
CA PRO A 395 -24.63 15.97 -11.68
C PRO A 395 -23.74 16.52 -10.56
N GLU A 396 -23.88 17.82 -10.31
CA GLU A 396 -23.15 18.60 -9.29
C GLU A 396 -21.61 18.56 -9.43
N ALA A 397 -21.08 17.97 -10.50
CA ALA A 397 -19.66 17.85 -10.77
C ALA A 397 -19.23 18.61 -12.04
N GLY A 398 -20.10 19.40 -12.66
CA GLY A 398 -19.80 20.05 -13.95
C GLY A 398 -18.57 20.96 -13.96
N SER A 399 -18.16 21.51 -12.82
CA SER A 399 -16.92 22.31 -12.68
C SER A 399 -15.63 21.49 -12.73
N SER A 400 -15.73 20.17 -12.51
CA SER A 400 -14.61 19.21 -12.57
C SER A 400 -14.20 18.83 -14.00
N ASP A 401 -14.82 19.45 -15.00
CA ASP A 401 -14.72 19.04 -16.40
C ASP A 401 -13.26 18.94 -16.87
N TRP A 402 -12.94 17.79 -17.47
CA TRP A 402 -11.66 17.56 -18.11
C TRP A 402 -11.89 17.24 -19.60
N PRO A 403 -11.80 18.24 -20.49
CA PRO A 403 -11.99 18.06 -21.93
C PRO A 403 -11.12 16.96 -22.55
N GLU A 404 -9.85 16.87 -22.15
CA GLU A 404 -8.91 15.89 -22.72
C GLU A 404 -9.26 14.44 -22.36
N TYR A 405 -10.04 14.19 -21.31
CA TYR A 405 -10.53 12.84 -21.01
C TYR A 405 -11.33 12.24 -22.18
N ARG A 406 -12.04 13.05 -22.97
CA ARG A 406 -12.74 12.56 -24.19
C ARG A 406 -11.79 12.15 -25.32
N SER A 407 -10.56 12.64 -25.31
CA SER A 407 -9.52 12.20 -26.24
C SER A 407 -8.86 10.90 -25.80
N ILE A 408 -8.89 10.60 -24.49
CA ILE A 408 -8.38 9.35 -23.93
C ILE A 408 -9.44 8.25 -24.00
N VAL A 409 -10.69 8.60 -23.67
CA VAL A 409 -11.86 7.73 -23.58
C VAL A 409 -12.85 8.15 -24.67
N PRO A 410 -12.82 7.51 -25.85
CA PRO A 410 -13.48 8.03 -27.05
C PRO A 410 -15.01 7.94 -27.01
N ARG A 411 -15.61 7.21 -26.07
CA ARG A 411 -17.05 7.33 -25.79
C ARG A 411 -17.31 7.60 -24.31
N VAL A 412 -18.04 8.66 -24.04
CA VAL A 412 -18.36 9.10 -22.68
C VAL A 412 -19.87 9.16 -22.47
N TRP A 413 -20.28 9.05 -21.20
CA TRP A 413 -21.67 9.23 -20.81
C TRP A 413 -21.99 10.72 -20.69
N ASP A 414 -22.86 11.24 -21.56
CA ASP A 414 -23.32 12.64 -21.54
C ASP A 414 -24.77 12.76 -21.04
N HIS A 415 -24.94 13.24 -19.80
CA HIS A 415 -26.24 13.48 -19.17
C HIS A 415 -27.02 14.63 -19.81
N HIS A 416 -26.36 15.53 -20.55
CA HIS A 416 -27.01 16.60 -21.30
C HIS A 416 -27.32 16.17 -22.74
N GLY A 417 -26.83 14.99 -23.14
CA GLY A 417 -26.94 14.43 -24.48
C GLY A 417 -28.05 13.38 -24.60
N LYS A 418 -27.75 12.33 -25.38
CA LYS A 418 -28.67 11.21 -25.64
C LYS A 418 -28.20 9.89 -25.03
N SER A 419 -27.12 9.92 -24.25
CA SER A 419 -26.62 8.73 -23.57
C SER A 419 -27.69 8.17 -22.65
N GLY A 420 -27.78 6.84 -22.61
CA GLY A 420 -28.77 6.13 -21.82
C GLY A 420 -28.43 4.66 -21.79
N HIS A 421 -29.25 3.89 -21.10
CA HIS A 421 -29.08 2.45 -20.98
C HIS A 421 -30.44 1.75 -21.05
N ASP A 422 -30.45 0.50 -21.53
CA ASP A 422 -31.60 -0.38 -21.32
C ASP A 422 -31.76 -0.67 -19.82
N LYS A 423 -32.98 -1.04 -19.38
CA LYS A 423 -33.21 -1.42 -17.98
C LYS A 423 -32.25 -2.56 -17.58
N TYR A 424 -31.62 -2.45 -16.40
CA TYR A 424 -30.81 -3.52 -15.82
C TYR A 424 -31.52 -4.89 -15.92
N GLY A 425 -30.86 -5.85 -16.53
CA GLY A 425 -31.43 -7.17 -16.83
C GLY A 425 -30.59 -7.96 -17.83
N PRO A 426 -31.05 -9.17 -18.19
CA PRO A 426 -30.32 -10.05 -19.10
C PRO A 426 -30.40 -9.55 -20.55
N PHE A 427 -29.27 -9.62 -21.27
CA PHE A 427 -29.20 -9.44 -22.72
C PHE A 427 -28.06 -10.24 -23.35
N MET A 428 -28.17 -10.47 -24.65
CA MET A 428 -27.18 -11.20 -25.44
C MET A 428 -26.09 -10.24 -25.94
N VAL A 429 -24.83 -10.53 -25.60
CA VAL A 429 -23.64 -9.89 -26.13
C VAL A 429 -23.08 -10.72 -27.28
N GLU A 430 -22.68 -10.07 -28.36
CA GLU A 430 -22.12 -10.70 -29.55
C GLU A 430 -20.72 -10.12 -29.83
N PRO A 431 -19.68 -10.95 -30.02
CA PRO A 431 -18.42 -10.48 -30.58
C PRO A 431 -18.63 -10.04 -32.03
N THR A 432 -17.93 -8.99 -32.45
CA THR A 432 -17.93 -8.56 -33.86
C THR A 432 -17.02 -9.46 -34.70
N ALA A 433 -16.98 -9.24 -36.02
CA ALA A 433 -16.09 -9.96 -36.92
C ALA A 433 -14.60 -9.55 -36.81
N ILE A 434 -14.26 -8.66 -35.87
CA ILE A 434 -12.89 -8.17 -35.67
C ILE A 434 -12.09 -9.21 -34.90
N ASP A 435 -11.05 -9.73 -35.55
CA ASP A 435 -10.09 -10.62 -34.90
C ASP A 435 -9.21 -9.83 -33.93
N HIS A 436 -9.31 -10.13 -32.64
CA HIS A 436 -8.57 -9.44 -31.59
C HIS A 436 -8.23 -10.40 -30.45
N PRO A 437 -7.03 -10.31 -29.84
CA PRO A 437 -6.64 -11.17 -28.72
C PRO A 437 -7.64 -11.15 -27.54
N ILE A 438 -8.27 -10.00 -27.28
CA ILE A 438 -9.28 -9.84 -26.21
C ILE A 438 -10.48 -10.77 -26.43
N THR A 439 -11.00 -10.85 -27.66
CA THR A 439 -12.23 -11.60 -28.00
C THR A 439 -11.96 -12.97 -28.61
N THR A 440 -10.70 -13.40 -28.73
CA THR A 440 -10.35 -14.69 -29.33
C THR A 440 -11.04 -15.86 -28.62
N GLY A 441 -11.83 -16.64 -29.36
CA GLY A 441 -12.56 -17.79 -28.83
C GLY A 441 -13.79 -17.45 -27.98
N ILE A 442 -14.11 -16.17 -27.78
CA ILE A 442 -15.38 -15.74 -27.17
C ILE A 442 -16.50 -15.94 -28.20
N THR A 443 -17.55 -16.66 -27.81
CA THR A 443 -18.80 -16.75 -28.59
C THR A 443 -19.85 -15.82 -28.00
N SER A 444 -21.00 -15.65 -28.65
CA SER A 444 -22.12 -14.92 -28.06
C SER A 444 -22.48 -15.48 -26.69
N PHE A 445 -22.77 -14.59 -25.73
CA PHE A 445 -23.04 -14.95 -24.34
C PHE A 445 -24.13 -14.05 -23.76
N GLU A 446 -24.87 -14.56 -22.77
CA GLU A 446 -25.83 -13.78 -22.00
C GLU A 446 -25.12 -13.17 -20.78
N THR A 447 -25.45 -11.92 -20.45
CA THR A 447 -25.04 -11.27 -19.20
C THR A 447 -26.21 -10.46 -18.63
N THR A 448 -26.23 -10.30 -17.31
CA THR A 448 -27.16 -9.41 -16.62
C THR A 448 -26.42 -8.10 -16.34
N ASP A 449 -26.81 -7.00 -16.99
CA ASP A 449 -26.11 -5.72 -16.89
C ASP A 449 -26.98 -4.53 -17.36
N GLU A 450 -26.40 -3.33 -17.45
CA GLU A 450 -26.99 -2.19 -18.17
C GLU A 450 -26.38 -2.07 -19.58
N LEU A 451 -27.18 -2.30 -20.62
CA LEU A 451 -26.75 -2.10 -22.00
C LEU A 451 -26.76 -0.61 -22.32
N TYR A 452 -25.59 0.02 -22.30
CA TYR A 452 -25.39 1.43 -22.63
C TYR A 452 -25.57 1.68 -24.14
N PHE A 453 -26.31 2.73 -24.49
CA PHE A 453 -26.55 3.16 -25.87
C PHE A 453 -26.22 4.64 -26.06
N ARG A 454 -25.94 5.04 -27.31
CA ARG A 454 -25.73 6.46 -27.70
C ARG A 454 -24.70 7.20 -26.82
N GLN A 455 -23.61 6.51 -26.49
CA GLN A 455 -22.47 7.12 -25.79
C GLN A 455 -21.85 8.19 -26.68
N ALA A 456 -21.56 9.37 -26.12
CA ALA A 456 -21.12 10.54 -26.87
C ALA A 456 -19.64 10.46 -27.26
N GLY A 457 -19.28 10.94 -28.46
CA GLY A 457 -17.89 11.04 -28.91
C GLY A 457 -17.74 10.86 -30.42
N ASP A 458 -16.81 11.63 -31.01
CA ASP A 458 -16.63 11.71 -32.47
C ASP A 458 -15.41 10.92 -32.98
N ILE A 459 -14.53 10.49 -32.08
CA ILE A 459 -13.37 9.66 -32.45
C ILE A 459 -13.89 8.33 -32.99
N PRO A 460 -13.47 7.89 -34.20
CA PRO A 460 -13.89 6.59 -34.73
C PRO A 460 -13.46 5.45 -33.81
N ILE A 461 -14.37 4.50 -33.56
CA ILE A 461 -14.09 3.27 -32.81
C ILE A 461 -14.39 2.06 -33.68
N ILE A 462 -13.68 0.97 -33.42
CA ILE A 462 -13.93 -0.35 -34.01
C ILE A 462 -14.42 -1.24 -32.87
N PRO A 463 -15.73 -1.56 -32.80
CA PRO A 463 -16.27 -2.36 -31.70
C PRO A 463 -15.75 -3.81 -31.76
N LEU A 464 -15.32 -4.33 -30.62
CA LEU A 464 -15.01 -5.74 -30.39
C LEU A 464 -16.23 -6.52 -29.93
N LEU A 465 -17.11 -5.88 -29.17
CA LEU A 465 -18.38 -6.41 -28.68
C LEU A 465 -19.52 -5.47 -29.03
N GLN A 466 -20.70 -6.04 -29.24
CA GLN A 466 -21.94 -5.30 -29.46
C GLN A 466 -23.13 -6.04 -28.84
N ALA A 467 -24.21 -5.32 -28.57
CA ALA A 467 -25.51 -5.92 -28.23
C ALA A 467 -26.64 -5.08 -28.79
N LYS A 468 -27.78 -5.71 -29.09
CA LYS A 468 -28.94 -5.01 -29.63
C LYS A 468 -29.76 -4.39 -28.50
N SER A 469 -29.79 -3.06 -28.42
CA SER A 469 -30.61 -2.34 -27.44
C SER A 469 -32.10 -2.52 -27.74
N GLN A 470 -32.88 -2.78 -26.70
CA GLN A 470 -34.34 -2.82 -26.75
C GLN A 470 -34.94 -1.42 -26.90
N VAL A 471 -34.22 -0.38 -26.44
CA VAL A 471 -34.66 1.02 -26.55
C VAL A 471 -34.36 1.59 -27.94
N THR A 472 -33.14 1.42 -28.46
CA THR A 472 -32.75 2.02 -29.74
C THR A 472 -33.03 1.12 -30.94
N GLY A 473 -33.17 -0.20 -30.73
CA GLY A 473 -33.42 -1.19 -31.77
C GLY A 473 -32.21 -1.50 -32.66
N VAL A 474 -31.04 -0.94 -32.35
CA VAL A 474 -29.79 -1.14 -33.09
C VAL A 474 -28.74 -1.85 -32.23
N TYR A 475 -27.71 -2.40 -32.88
CA TYR A 475 -26.54 -2.92 -32.19
C TYR A 475 -25.66 -1.77 -31.72
N GLU A 476 -25.50 -1.66 -30.40
CA GLU A 476 -24.68 -0.65 -29.74
C GLU A 476 -23.32 -1.25 -29.38
N PRO A 477 -22.22 -0.49 -29.50
CA PRO A 477 -20.88 -0.97 -29.16
C PRO A 477 -20.70 -1.08 -27.65
N LEU A 478 -20.10 -2.17 -27.19
CA LEU A 478 -19.91 -2.45 -25.76
C LEU A 478 -18.44 -2.51 -25.32
N ALA A 479 -17.51 -2.79 -26.23
CA ALA A 479 -16.08 -2.77 -25.93
C ALA A 479 -15.25 -2.45 -27.17
N TRP A 480 -14.14 -1.76 -27.01
CA TRP A 480 -13.20 -1.40 -28.07
C TRP A 480 -11.84 -1.02 -27.50
N THR A 481 -10.85 -0.90 -28.37
CA THR A 481 -9.53 -0.37 -28.03
C THR A 481 -9.33 1.02 -28.64
N HIS A 482 -8.44 1.79 -28.02
CA HIS A 482 -7.99 3.09 -28.49
C HIS A 482 -6.51 3.27 -28.15
N GLN A 483 -5.87 4.25 -28.77
CA GLN A 483 -4.48 4.60 -28.50
C GLN A 483 -4.40 6.09 -28.20
N TYR A 484 -3.73 6.44 -27.11
CA TYR A 484 -3.47 7.82 -26.70
C TYR A 484 -1.98 7.96 -26.39
N GLY A 485 -1.26 8.72 -27.23
CA GLY A 485 0.21 8.67 -27.25
C GLY A 485 0.72 7.26 -27.56
N GLU A 486 1.70 6.76 -26.82
CA GLU A 486 2.17 5.38 -26.91
C GLU A 486 1.30 4.40 -26.10
N GLY A 487 0.36 4.91 -25.31
CA GLY A 487 -0.47 4.13 -24.38
C GLY A 487 -1.63 3.44 -25.07
N LYS A 488 -1.88 2.20 -24.64
CA LYS A 488 -3.02 1.38 -25.09
C LYS A 488 -4.19 1.56 -24.13
N VAL A 489 -5.36 1.87 -24.68
CA VAL A 489 -6.60 2.03 -23.92
C VAL A 489 -7.57 0.92 -24.30
N PHE A 490 -8.14 0.23 -23.31
CA PHE A 490 -9.26 -0.69 -23.48
C PHE A 490 -10.47 -0.15 -22.71
N GLN A 491 -11.57 0.06 -23.42
CA GLN A 491 -12.81 0.53 -22.82
C GLN A 491 -13.89 -0.54 -22.97
N VAL A 492 -14.58 -0.84 -21.88
CA VAL A 492 -15.68 -1.81 -21.82
C VAL A 492 -16.82 -1.24 -21.00
N LEU A 493 -18.04 -1.25 -21.56
CA LEU A 493 -19.24 -0.70 -20.93
C LEU A 493 -19.96 -1.71 -20.04
N LEU A 494 -19.51 -2.96 -20.01
CA LEU A 494 -20.01 -3.99 -19.10
C LEU A 494 -19.35 -3.85 -17.72
N GLY A 495 -20.04 -4.25 -16.66
CA GLY A 495 -19.51 -4.29 -15.29
C GLY A 495 -20.28 -3.46 -14.26
N HIS A 496 -21.60 -3.28 -14.39
CA HIS A 496 -22.41 -2.51 -13.43
C HIS A 496 -22.33 -3.03 -11.99
N SER A 497 -22.34 -4.35 -11.81
CA SER A 497 -22.42 -5.00 -10.50
C SER A 497 -21.50 -6.22 -10.38
N VAL A 498 -21.42 -6.79 -9.17
CA VAL A 498 -20.76 -8.09 -8.93
C VAL A 498 -21.37 -9.19 -9.80
N GLU A 499 -22.68 -9.16 -10.06
CA GLU A 499 -23.35 -10.11 -10.94
C GLU A 499 -22.85 -9.96 -12.38
N SER A 500 -22.79 -8.73 -12.91
CA SER A 500 -22.24 -8.45 -14.24
C SER A 500 -20.79 -8.94 -14.37
N LEU A 501 -19.97 -8.69 -13.34
CA LEU A 501 -18.58 -9.11 -13.27
C LEU A 501 -18.42 -10.61 -13.00
N SER A 502 -19.49 -11.34 -12.66
CA SER A 502 -19.43 -12.80 -12.44
C SER A 502 -19.62 -13.59 -13.74
N THR A 503 -20.11 -12.95 -14.82
CA THR A 503 -20.21 -13.57 -16.15
C THR A 503 -18.81 -13.98 -16.64
N PRO A 504 -18.55 -15.27 -16.95
CA PRO A 504 -17.21 -15.75 -17.31
C PRO A 504 -16.57 -15.02 -18.48
N GLU A 505 -17.34 -14.69 -19.51
CA GLU A 505 -16.89 -13.97 -20.69
C GLU A 505 -16.51 -12.52 -20.36
N VAL A 506 -17.29 -11.84 -19.50
CA VAL A 506 -16.98 -10.48 -19.04
C VAL A 506 -15.66 -10.46 -18.27
N ARG A 507 -15.45 -11.41 -17.34
CA ARG A 507 -14.17 -11.56 -16.61
C ARG A 507 -13.01 -11.76 -17.58
N THR A 508 -13.16 -12.70 -18.49
CA THR A 508 -12.13 -13.04 -19.50
C THR A 508 -11.77 -11.84 -20.37
N ILE A 509 -12.76 -11.06 -20.78
CA ILE A 509 -12.57 -9.88 -21.63
C ILE A 509 -11.82 -8.77 -20.88
N ILE A 510 -12.16 -8.50 -19.61
CA ILE A 510 -11.47 -7.48 -18.81
C ILE A 510 -10.02 -7.92 -18.50
N GLN A 511 -9.82 -9.20 -18.14
CA GLN A 511 -8.50 -9.77 -17.90
C GLN A 511 -7.60 -9.67 -19.13
N ARG A 512 -8.11 -10.07 -20.30
CA ARG A 512 -7.36 -9.96 -21.57
C ARG A 512 -7.18 -8.50 -21.99
N GLY A 513 -8.11 -7.62 -21.65
CA GLY A 513 -7.95 -6.18 -21.81
C GLY A 513 -6.75 -5.66 -21.03
N ALA A 514 -6.64 -6.01 -19.75
CA ALA A 514 -5.51 -5.65 -18.89
C ALA A 514 -4.18 -6.21 -19.41
N GLU A 515 -4.15 -7.48 -19.85
CA GLU A 515 -2.96 -8.06 -20.48
C GLU A 515 -2.59 -7.36 -21.78
N TRP A 516 -3.58 -7.07 -22.64
CA TRP A 516 -3.35 -6.44 -23.94
C TRP A 516 -2.79 -5.02 -23.80
N VAL A 517 -3.32 -4.21 -22.87
CA VAL A 517 -2.82 -2.84 -22.67
C VAL A 517 -1.43 -2.80 -22.04
N THR A 518 -1.02 -3.85 -21.32
CA THR A 518 0.30 -3.95 -20.68
C THR A 518 1.32 -4.75 -21.50
N ALA A 519 0.92 -5.34 -22.62
CA ALA A 519 1.81 -6.09 -23.50
C ALA A 519 2.79 -5.13 -24.20
N LYS A 520 4.09 -5.33 -23.92
CA LYS A 520 5.20 -4.70 -24.63
C LYS A 520 5.33 -5.36 -26.01
N GLU A 521 5.52 -4.55 -27.04
CA GLU A 521 5.77 -5.03 -28.42
C GLU A 521 7.16 -5.64 -28.59
#